data_AF-T1G1Q2-F1
#
_entry.id   AF-T1G1Q2-F1
#
_cell.length_a   1.000
_cell.length_b   1.000
_cell.length_c   1.000
_cell.angle_alpha   90.00
_cell.angle_beta   90.00
_cell.angle_gamma   90.00
#
_symmetry.space_group_name_H-M   'P 1'
#
loop_
_entity.id
_entity.type
_entity.pdbx_description
1 polymer ?
#
loop_
_entity_poly.entity_id
_entity_poly.type
_entity_poly.pdbx_seq_one_letter_code
_entity_poly.pdbx_strand_id
1 'polypeptide(L)' 'ISDPTKRKTVDRESSATLKTWLASHGKNPYPSKHEKIALAIATKMSLTQISTWFANARRRLKKE' A
#
# COMPACT_ATOMS: atom_id res chain seq x y z
N ILE A 1 -8.10 -6.99 -25.33
CA ILE A 1 -8.81 -7.26 -24.06
C ILE A 1 -7.81 -8.00 -23.17
N SER A 2 -7.16 -7.30 -22.24
CA SER A 2 -6.08 -7.89 -21.44
C SER A 2 -6.67 -8.62 -20.24
N ASP A 3 -6.36 -9.91 -20.19
CA ASP A 3 -6.76 -10.98 -19.28
C ASP A 3 -6.77 -10.62 -17.77
N PRO A 4 -7.74 -11.12 -16.96
CA PRO A 4 -7.81 -10.90 -15.50
C PRO A 4 -6.78 -11.71 -14.68
N THR A 5 -5.78 -12.33 -15.32
CA THR A 5 -4.74 -13.13 -14.66
C THR A 5 -3.52 -12.34 -14.19
N LYS A 6 -3.45 -12.17 -12.88
CA LYS A 6 -2.30 -12.52 -12.00
C LYS A 6 -2.39 -11.62 -10.78
N ARG A 7 -2.76 -12.21 -9.64
CA ARG A 7 -2.36 -11.67 -8.34
C ARG A 7 -0.83 -11.72 -8.32
N LYS A 8 -0.17 -10.69 -8.86
CA LYS A 8 1.24 -10.45 -8.57
C LYS A 8 1.30 -10.30 -7.07
N THR A 9 1.85 -11.31 -6.39
CA THR A 9 2.23 -11.22 -4.98
C THR A 9 2.93 -9.89 -4.81
N VAL A 10 2.42 -9.02 -3.93
CA VAL A 10 3.04 -7.71 -3.69
C VAL A 10 4.52 -7.97 -3.46
N ASP A 11 5.37 -7.42 -4.31
CA ASP A 11 6.79 -7.67 -4.24
C ASP A 11 7.29 -7.30 -2.83
N ARG A 12 8.25 -8.06 -2.30
CA ARG A 12 8.79 -7.81 -0.96
C ARG A 12 9.37 -6.40 -0.88
N GLU A 13 9.96 -5.94 -1.98
CA GLU A 13 10.51 -4.60 -2.14
C GLU A 13 9.42 -3.52 -2.16
N SER A 14 8.36 -3.70 -2.96
CA SER A 14 7.18 -2.81 -2.97
C SER A 14 6.53 -2.68 -1.59
N SER A 15 6.52 -3.78 -0.81
CA SER A 15 5.96 -3.77 0.55
C SER A 15 6.84 -3.03 1.56
N ALA A 16 8.15 -2.92 1.33
CA ALA A 16 9.05 -2.23 2.24
C ALA A 16 8.74 -0.72 2.27
N THR A 17 8.59 -0.09 1.10
CA THR A 17 8.22 1.33 0.98
C THR A 17 6.92 1.66 1.73
N LEU A 18 5.89 0.81 1.60
CA LEU A 18 4.60 1.01 2.28
C LEU A 18 4.71 0.87 3.80
N LYS A 19 5.53 -0.08 4.28
CA LYS A 19 5.81 -0.24 5.71
C LYS A 19 6.57 0.95 6.28
N THR A 20 7.57 1.46 5.55
CA THR A 20 8.31 2.66 5.97
C THR A 20 7.38 3.87 6.10
N TRP A 21 6.52 4.11 5.10
CA TRP A 21 5.54 5.19 5.19
C TRP A 21 4.60 5.00 6.40
N LEU A 22 4.13 3.76 6.62
CA LEU A 22 3.23 3.44 7.74
C LEU A 22 3.88 3.69 9.10
N ALA A 23 5.16 3.34 9.26
CA ALA A 23 5.91 3.59 10.50
C ALA A 23 6.04 5.10 10.79
N SER A 24 6.30 5.91 9.77
CA SER A 24 6.34 7.37 9.91
C SER A 24 4.97 8.01 10.20
N HIS A 25 3.87 7.33 9.86
CA HIS A 25 2.49 7.81 10.01
C HIS A 25 1.67 6.98 11.02
N GLY A 26 2.31 6.40 12.04
CA GLY A 26 1.65 5.52 13.01
C GLY A 26 0.45 6.16 13.73
N LYS A 27 0.50 7.48 14.00
CA LYS A 27 -0.60 8.22 14.65
C LYS A 27 -1.82 8.40 13.75
N ASN A 28 -1.63 8.51 12.44
CA ASN A 28 -2.70 8.70 11.45
C ASN A 28 -2.36 7.98 10.13
N PRO A 29 -2.56 6.64 10.05
CA PRO A 29 -2.13 5.82 8.92
C PRO A 29 -3.08 5.89 7.71
N TYR A 30 -3.45 7.11 7.32
CA TYR A 30 -4.36 7.41 6.22
C TYR A 30 -3.66 8.30 5.20
N PRO A 31 -3.03 7.72 4.16
CA PRO A 31 -2.33 8.51 3.15
C PRO A 31 -3.33 9.38 2.39
N SER A 32 -2.96 10.64 2.19
CA SER A 32 -3.64 11.60 1.34
C SER A 32 -3.61 11.17 -0.14
N LYS A 33 -4.37 11.87 -1.00
CA LYS A 33 -4.36 11.59 -2.45
C LYS A 33 -2.96 11.71 -3.06
N HIS A 34 -2.21 12.75 -2.68
CA HIS A 34 -0.85 12.98 -3.17
C HIS A 34 0.11 11.88 -2.72
N GLU A 35 0.04 11.47 -1.45
CA GLU A 35 0.88 10.39 -0.93
C GLU A 35 0.56 9.05 -1.59
N LYS A 36 -0.72 8.74 -1.83
CA LYS A 36 -1.10 7.53 -2.56
C LYS A 36 -0.51 7.50 -3.97
N ILE A 37 -0.46 8.65 -4.66
CA ILE A 37 0.17 8.76 -5.98
C ILE A 37 1.68 8.53 -5.89
N ALA A 38 2.35 9.18 -4.94
CA ALA A 38 3.79 9.00 -4.73
C ALA A 38 4.14 7.54 -4.42
N LEU A 39 3.37 6.89 -3.54
CA LEU A 39 3.55 5.48 -3.19
C LEU A 39 3.27 4.56 -4.38
N ALA A 40 2.21 4.82 -5.16
CA ALA A 40 1.91 4.05 -6.37
C ALA A 40 3.05 4.08 -7.39
N ILE A 41 3.69 5.25 -7.59
CA ILE A 41 4.85 5.41 -8.46
C ILE A 41 6.04 4.61 -7.89
N ALA A 42 6.36 4.81 -6.61
CA ALA A 42 7.51 4.17 -5.97
C ALA A 42 7.41 2.65 -5.93
N THR A 43 6.22 2.10 -5.70
CA THR A 43 6.00 0.66 -5.57
C THR A 43 5.56 -0.02 -6.87
N LYS A 44 5.31 0.77 -7.93
CA LYS A 44 4.72 0.34 -9.20
C LYS A 44 3.37 -0.39 -9.02
N MET A 45 2.56 0.08 -8.06
CA MET A 45 1.23 -0.46 -7.77
C MET A 45 0.15 0.52 -8.21
N SER A 46 -1.05 0.02 -8.52
CA SER A 46 -2.19 0.90 -8.76
C SER A 46 -2.67 1.54 -7.45
N LEU A 47 -3.33 2.71 -7.55
CA LEU A 47 -3.92 3.40 -6.40
C LEU A 47 -4.91 2.52 -5.62
N THR A 48 -5.61 1.61 -6.32
CA THR A 48 -6.51 0.62 -5.71
C THR A 48 -5.72 -0.38 -4.87
N GLN A 49 -4.60 -0.91 -5.37
CA GLN A 49 -3.76 -1.82 -4.62
C GLN A 49 -3.14 -1.13 -3.38
N ILE A 50 -2.69 0.12 -3.52
CA ILE A 50 -2.23 0.95 -2.40
C ILE A 50 -3.34 1.08 -1.34
N SER A 51 -4.55 1.45 -1.76
CA SER A 51 -5.68 1.64 -0.85
C SER A 51 -6.06 0.35 -0.11
N THR A 52 -6.09 -0.78 -0.82
CA THR A 52 -6.35 -2.10 -0.24
C THR A 52 -5.25 -2.52 0.73
N TRP A 53 -3.98 -2.27 0.39
CA TRP A 53 -2.86 -2.57 1.27
C TRP A 53 -2.97 -1.81 2.59
N PHE A 54 -3.20 -0.49 2.54
CA PHE A 54 -3.35 0.32 3.74
C PHE A 54 -4.58 -0.04 4.58
N ALA A 55 -5.69 -0.40 3.94
CA ALA A 55 -6.87 -0.89 4.65
C ALA A 55 -6.54 -2.16 5.45
N ASN A 56 -5.83 -3.12 4.85
CA ASN A 56 -5.42 -4.34 5.51
C ASN A 56 -4.33 -4.10 6.57
N ALA A 57 -3.35 -3.23 6.31
CA ALA A 57 -2.29 -2.90 7.25
C ALA A 57 -2.86 -2.27 8.53
N ARG A 58 -3.79 -1.30 8.41
CA ARG A 58 -4.47 -0.71 9.56
C ARG A 58 -5.27 -1.72 10.39
N ARG A 59 -5.92 -2.71 9.74
CA ARG A 59 -6.61 -3.78 10.46
C ARG A 59 -5.65 -4.63 11.30
N ARG A 60 -4.43 -4.85 10.82
CA ARG A 60 -3.40 -5.60 11.56
C ARG A 60 -2.88 -4.81 12.76
N LEU A 61 -2.72 -3.50 12.63
CA LEU A 61 -2.29 -2.62 13.75
C LEU A 61 -3.27 -2.59 14.94
N LYS A 62 -4.56 -2.87 14.71
CA LYS A 62 -5.57 -2.93 15.79
C LYS A 62 -5.65 -4.29 16.48
N LYS A 63 -4.98 -5.31 15.94
CA LYS A 63 -5.04 -6.69 16.43
C LYS A 63 -3.80 -7.05 17.27
N GLU A 64 -2.84 -6.14 17.36
CA GLU A 64 -1.76 -6.14 18.35
C GLU A 64 -2.10 -5.13 19.45
#